data_AF-A0A841F6S7-F1
#
_entry.id   AF-A0A841F6S7-F1
#
_cell.length_a   1.000
_cell.length_b   1.000
_cell.length_c   1.000
_cell.angle_alpha   90.00
_cell.angle_beta   90.00
_cell.angle_gamma   90.00
#
_symmetry.space_group_name_H-M   'P 1'
#
loop_
_entity.id
_entity.type
_entity.pdbx_description
1 polymer ?
#
loop_
_entity_poly.entity_id
_entity_poly.type
_entity_poly.pdbx_seq_one_letter_code
_entity_poly.pdbx_strand_id
1 'polypeptide(L)'
;MNKLEHMNRVFDLSQKYMLNFHEVTSNSLSAFSSMLSKFERILNEEAREDEFIRDFVSDLRRFRFYVTASVLPFSNSQDQFDQIKLKNLARKCGLMFPDLKESAIRLVEAGITVVESNEKPGLDFISRQVQAGRNTGLVIKVANNLDLVNRMIQKSLSASITVVSPLALKHGAIFEHLIIFGAPHWYPEYLYNSPRARLIDSVAYEWQPWKNSNSHHFSGENSRVSSLYDGCTVTEQKGNFKAADKIIIENVQTNYMALEQSIYRRSGKPKEQSQVPATLVALAGGKYIFFEKHTIGNIWVLTFNQEEKVIRLPVQQLDTECYILIRTGTERDVIQNIADQILGEKAVSMRERHVEWKKGLQKLVYKYGYDRVIRALRKNGSSKANHMNLRNWMSLDSIKPRDRQDFSSIIKILKYNDREKDLWREAEILARGHLQAGATIRQQLLNVVNKADLSKLELERTIIFPLPGAEDASFTAFKVEYIGTNDFYVDEHRTRTLLNMKEVSELC
;
A
#
# COMPACT_ATOMS: atom_id res chain seq x y z
N MET A 1 14.24 2.73 27.84
CA MET A 1 13.78 3.99 28.44
C MET A 1 12.29 3.84 28.74
N ASN A 2 11.87 4.04 30.00
CA ASN A 2 10.44 4.00 30.36
C ASN A 2 9.75 5.27 29.80
N LYS A 3 8.41 5.24 29.59
CA LYS A 3 7.64 6.37 29.03
C LYS A 3 7.87 7.69 29.78
N LEU A 4 8.00 7.63 31.12
CA LEU A 4 8.22 8.81 31.95
C LEU A 4 9.62 9.43 31.72
N GLU A 5 10.66 8.60 31.61
CA GLU A 5 12.02 9.06 31.30
C GLU A 5 12.09 9.68 29.90
N HIS A 6 11.38 9.10 28.93
CA HIS A 6 11.30 9.67 27.58
C HIS A 6 10.67 11.07 27.60
N MET A 7 9.55 11.22 28.32
CA MET A 7 8.85 12.49 28.45
C MET A 7 9.73 13.56 29.11
N ASN A 8 10.42 13.22 30.20
CA ASN A 8 11.35 14.15 30.86
C ASN A 8 12.44 14.61 29.91
N ARG A 9 13.02 13.68 29.15
CA ARG A 9 14.10 14.01 28.21
C ARG A 9 13.63 14.89 27.04
N VAL A 10 12.41 14.67 26.54
CA VAL A 10 11.79 15.56 25.55
C VAL A 10 11.54 16.94 26.14
N PHE A 11 11.09 17.01 27.39
CA PHE A 11 10.90 18.26 28.10
C PHE A 11 12.22 19.02 28.26
N ASP A 12 13.30 18.35 28.67
CA ASP A 12 14.64 18.93 28.78
C ASP A 12 15.16 19.48 27.45
N LEU A 13 14.90 18.78 26.34
CA LEU A 13 15.26 19.24 25.00
C LEU A 13 14.47 20.49 24.59
N SER A 14 13.20 20.57 24.95
CA SER A 14 12.33 21.71 24.63
C SER A 14 12.78 23.01 25.30
N GLN A 15 13.55 22.92 26.40
CA GLN A 15 14.11 24.09 27.09
C GLN A 15 15.20 24.80 26.28
N LYS A 16 15.95 24.07 25.44
CA LYS A 16 17.00 24.65 24.60
C LYS A 16 17.32 23.78 23.39
N TYR A 17 16.85 24.20 22.22
CA TYR A 17 17.16 23.56 20.95
C TYR A 17 17.30 24.58 19.81
N MET A 18 18.03 24.18 18.77
CA MET A 18 18.25 24.95 17.56
C MET A 18 17.51 24.31 16.39
N LEU A 19 16.78 25.13 15.64
CA LEU A 19 16.10 24.74 14.41
C LEU A 19 16.68 25.57 13.25
N ASN A 20 17.38 24.91 12.33
CA ASN A 20 17.97 25.54 11.16
C ASN A 20 17.23 25.10 9.91
N PHE A 21 16.89 26.07 9.06
CA PHE A 21 16.28 25.82 7.76
C PHE A 21 17.32 26.01 6.65
N HIS A 22 17.49 25.00 5.81
CA HIS A 22 18.48 24.97 4.75
C HIS A 22 17.85 24.73 3.38
N GLU A 23 18.15 25.61 2.42
CA GLU A 23 17.79 25.40 1.03
C GLU A 23 18.89 24.63 0.27
N VAL A 24 18.51 23.59 -0.46
CA VAL A 24 19.37 22.91 -1.44
C VAL A 24 18.96 23.26 -2.86
N THR A 25 19.93 23.29 -3.76
CA THR A 25 19.74 23.71 -5.16
C THR A 25 19.88 22.52 -6.10
N SER A 26 19.08 22.52 -7.16
CA SER A 26 19.24 21.60 -8.29
C SER A 26 18.66 22.21 -9.56
N ASN A 27 19.48 22.30 -10.60
CA ASN A 27 19.06 22.92 -11.86
C ASN A 27 18.09 22.01 -12.61
N SER A 28 18.42 20.72 -12.74
CA SER A 28 17.59 19.75 -13.47
C SER A 28 16.22 19.57 -12.81
N LEU A 29 16.19 19.39 -11.49
CA LEU A 29 14.94 19.16 -10.76
C LEU A 29 14.08 20.41 -10.66
N SER A 30 14.70 21.60 -10.51
CA SER A 30 13.97 22.88 -10.52
C SER A 30 13.33 23.15 -11.88
N ALA A 31 14.07 22.90 -12.98
CA ALA A 31 13.54 23.04 -14.33
C ALA A 31 12.35 22.09 -14.57
N PHE A 32 12.51 20.80 -14.27
CA PHE A 32 11.43 19.82 -14.38
C PHE A 32 10.19 20.21 -13.54
N SER A 33 10.40 20.59 -12.28
CA SER A 33 9.30 20.94 -11.37
C SER A 33 8.54 22.20 -11.82
N SER A 34 9.28 23.18 -12.34
CA SER A 34 8.71 24.41 -12.91
C SER A 34 7.92 24.11 -14.19
N MET A 35 8.43 23.22 -15.05
CA MET A 35 7.75 22.81 -16.27
C MET A 35 6.46 22.03 -15.99
N LEU A 36 6.48 21.10 -15.01
CA LEU A 36 5.28 20.39 -14.59
C LEU A 36 4.22 21.37 -14.08
N SER A 37 4.61 22.31 -13.23
CA SER A 37 3.69 23.32 -12.67
C SER A 37 3.10 24.23 -13.75
N LYS A 38 3.89 24.58 -14.78
CA LYS A 38 3.40 25.33 -15.94
C LYS A 38 2.45 24.50 -16.80
N PHE A 39 2.78 23.23 -17.04
CA PHE A 39 1.95 22.30 -17.79
C PHE A 39 0.56 22.16 -17.15
N GLU A 40 0.51 21.98 -15.83
CA GLU A 40 -0.75 21.88 -15.08
C GLU A 40 -1.62 23.14 -15.18
N ARG A 41 -0.99 24.32 -15.23
CA ARG A 41 -1.70 25.60 -15.37
C ARG A 41 -2.33 25.78 -16.75
N ILE A 42 -1.70 25.27 -17.81
CA ILE A 42 -2.21 25.40 -19.18
C ILE A 42 -3.28 24.35 -19.53
N LEU A 43 -3.46 23.31 -18.71
CA LEU A 43 -4.56 22.36 -18.90
C LEU A 43 -5.91 23.07 -18.75
N ASN A 44 -6.71 23.06 -19.82
CA ASN A 44 -8.11 23.49 -19.80
C ASN A 44 -8.99 22.49 -19.02
N GLU A 45 -10.26 22.83 -18.79
CA GLU A 45 -11.18 21.98 -18.00
C GLU A 45 -11.35 20.58 -18.63
N GLU A 46 -11.51 20.51 -19.95
CA GLU A 46 -11.65 19.24 -20.69
C GLU A 46 -10.42 18.33 -20.50
N ALA A 47 -9.21 18.86 -20.67
CA ALA A 47 -7.98 18.10 -20.49
C ALA A 47 -7.76 17.70 -19.02
N ARG A 48 -8.29 18.45 -18.04
CA ARG A 48 -8.17 18.09 -16.61
C ARG A 48 -9.07 16.92 -16.24
N GLU A 49 -10.23 16.78 -16.89
CA GLU A 49 -11.17 15.68 -16.63
C GLU A 49 -10.80 14.41 -17.39
N ASP A 50 -10.02 14.53 -18.48
CA ASP A 50 -9.55 13.40 -19.26
C ASP A 50 -8.71 12.41 -18.42
N GLU A 51 -9.13 11.15 -18.41
CA GLU A 51 -8.53 10.06 -17.61
C GLU A 51 -7.05 9.86 -17.97
N PHE A 52 -6.73 10.03 -19.25
CA PHE A 52 -5.38 9.80 -19.76
C PHE A 52 -4.42 10.94 -19.38
N ILE A 53 -4.85 12.20 -19.46
CA ILE A 53 -4.06 13.35 -18.99
C ILE A 53 -3.86 13.27 -17.47
N ARG A 54 -4.89 12.85 -16.73
CA ARG A 54 -4.77 12.63 -15.28
C ARG A 54 -3.72 11.59 -14.95
N ASP A 55 -3.70 10.46 -15.66
CA ASP A 55 -2.65 9.43 -15.49
C ASP A 55 -1.26 9.98 -15.78
N PHE A 56 -1.10 10.72 -16.90
CA PHE A 56 0.17 11.33 -17.29
C PHE A 56 0.69 12.32 -16.24
N VAL A 57 -0.15 13.24 -15.77
CA VAL A 57 0.22 14.21 -14.74
C VAL A 57 0.47 13.51 -13.40
N SER A 58 -0.33 12.50 -13.05
CA SER A 58 -0.16 11.73 -11.81
C SER A 58 1.19 11.02 -11.75
N ASP A 59 1.60 10.35 -12.84
CA ASP A 59 2.92 9.71 -12.92
C ASP A 59 4.05 10.71 -12.72
N LEU A 60 3.97 11.87 -13.37
CA LEU A 60 4.99 12.94 -13.25
C LEU A 60 5.01 13.60 -11.87
N ARG A 61 3.84 13.81 -11.24
CA ARG A 61 3.73 14.28 -9.85
C ARG A 61 4.38 13.30 -8.88
N ARG A 62 4.10 12.00 -9.07
CA ARG A 62 4.67 10.92 -8.25
C ARG A 62 6.18 10.88 -8.36
N PHE A 63 6.71 10.99 -9.58
CA PHE A 63 8.13 11.10 -9.82
C PHE A 63 8.74 12.34 -9.15
N ARG A 64 8.16 13.54 -9.36
CA ARG A 64 8.61 14.78 -8.72
C ARG A 64 8.70 14.64 -7.20
N PHE A 65 7.65 14.12 -6.58
CA PHE A 65 7.59 13.90 -5.14
C PHE A 65 8.64 12.89 -4.67
N TYR A 66 8.80 11.78 -5.38
CA TYR A 66 9.82 10.78 -5.03
C TYR A 66 11.23 11.37 -5.02
N VAL A 67 11.61 12.07 -6.09
CA VAL A 67 12.95 12.65 -6.22
C VAL A 67 13.18 13.75 -5.17
N THR A 68 12.16 14.55 -4.87
CA THR A 68 12.26 15.62 -3.86
C THR A 68 12.21 15.14 -2.41
N ALA A 69 11.61 13.98 -2.15
CA ALA A 69 11.54 13.36 -0.83
C ALA A 69 12.70 12.40 -0.52
N SER A 70 13.55 12.11 -1.51
CA SER A 70 14.67 11.19 -1.41
C SER A 70 16.00 11.93 -1.27
N VAL A 71 16.88 11.39 -0.42
CA VAL A 71 18.27 11.87 -0.28
C VAL A 71 19.23 11.23 -1.28
N LEU A 72 18.76 10.26 -2.07
CA LEU A 72 19.57 9.53 -3.03
C LEU A 72 19.93 10.39 -4.26
N PRO A 73 21.01 10.06 -4.97
CA PRO A 73 21.26 10.59 -6.31
C PRO A 73 20.05 10.40 -7.22
N PHE A 74 19.81 11.36 -8.12
CA PHE A 74 18.64 11.29 -9.00
C PHE A 74 18.67 10.09 -9.96
N SER A 75 19.86 9.60 -10.32
CA SER A 75 20.02 8.36 -11.07
C SER A 75 19.43 7.11 -10.41
N ASN A 76 19.21 7.12 -9.10
CA ASN A 76 18.51 6.05 -8.39
C ASN A 76 16.97 6.09 -8.53
N SER A 77 16.43 7.01 -9.33
CA SER A 77 14.97 7.15 -9.55
C SER A 77 14.47 6.53 -10.84
N GLN A 78 15.30 5.78 -11.57
CA GLN A 78 14.97 5.19 -12.87
C GLN A 78 13.73 4.28 -12.81
N ASP A 79 13.60 3.46 -11.76
CA ASP A 79 12.42 2.60 -11.56
C ASP A 79 11.12 3.36 -11.30
N GLN A 80 11.22 4.64 -10.89
CA GLN A 80 10.07 5.51 -10.64
C GLN A 80 9.69 6.33 -11.88
N PHE A 81 10.45 6.23 -12.96
CA PHE A 81 10.26 6.99 -14.19
C PHE A 81 10.27 6.07 -15.40
N ASP A 82 9.11 5.49 -15.72
CA ASP A 82 8.93 4.66 -16.92
C ASP A 82 8.96 5.54 -18.17
N GLN A 83 10.16 5.72 -18.73
CA GLN A 83 10.40 6.54 -19.91
C GLN A 83 9.57 6.09 -21.11
N ILE A 84 9.37 4.77 -21.29
CA ILE A 84 8.65 4.22 -22.44
C ILE A 84 7.17 4.55 -22.31
N LYS A 85 6.58 4.30 -21.13
CA LYS A 85 5.19 4.67 -20.83
C LYS A 85 5.00 6.18 -20.99
N LEU A 86 5.84 7.00 -20.36
CA LEU A 86 5.69 8.46 -20.38
C LEU A 86 5.87 9.06 -21.78
N LYS A 87 6.79 8.56 -22.61
CA LYS A 87 6.90 8.97 -24.02
C LYS A 87 5.65 8.62 -24.81
N ASN A 88 5.09 7.43 -24.59
CA ASN A 88 3.83 7.03 -25.22
C ASN A 88 2.65 7.89 -24.76
N LEU A 89 2.62 8.27 -23.47
CA LEU A 89 1.63 9.19 -22.94
C LEU A 89 1.82 10.61 -23.55
N ALA A 90 3.02 11.15 -23.59
CA ALA A 90 3.25 12.47 -24.22
C ALA A 90 2.83 12.49 -25.71
N ARG A 91 3.09 11.40 -26.46
CA ARG A 91 2.68 11.29 -27.86
C ARG A 91 1.15 11.29 -28.02
N LYS A 92 0.45 10.48 -27.20
CA LYS A 92 -1.02 10.41 -27.21
C LYS A 92 -1.65 11.75 -26.77
N CYS A 93 -1.08 12.41 -25.77
CA CYS A 93 -1.47 13.77 -25.36
C CYS A 93 -1.42 14.72 -26.56
N GLY A 94 -0.34 14.70 -27.33
CA GLY A 94 -0.20 15.57 -28.51
C GLY A 94 -1.10 15.23 -29.69
N LEU A 95 -1.69 14.03 -29.73
CA LEU A 95 -2.70 13.66 -30.73
C LEU A 95 -4.10 14.14 -30.33
N MET A 96 -4.43 14.07 -29.04
CA MET A 96 -5.74 14.51 -28.51
C MET A 96 -5.81 16.01 -28.27
N PHE A 97 -4.70 16.60 -27.82
CA PHE A 97 -4.56 18.02 -27.49
C PHE A 97 -3.31 18.58 -28.18
N PRO A 98 -3.42 18.97 -29.47
CA PRO A 98 -2.27 19.44 -30.26
C PRO A 98 -1.49 20.59 -29.61
N ASP A 99 -2.18 21.52 -28.95
CA ASP A 99 -1.57 22.68 -28.27
C ASP A 99 -0.68 22.28 -27.08
N LEU A 100 -0.91 21.09 -26.51
CA LEU A 100 -0.14 20.56 -25.38
C LEU A 100 1.06 19.72 -25.83
N LYS A 101 1.16 19.37 -27.12
CA LYS A 101 2.15 18.41 -27.64
C LYS A 101 3.58 18.78 -27.27
N GLU A 102 3.99 20.01 -27.57
CA GLU A 102 5.36 20.46 -27.34
C GLU A 102 5.68 20.51 -25.84
N SER A 103 4.75 21.03 -25.04
CA SER A 103 4.90 21.11 -23.58
C SER A 103 5.00 19.72 -22.94
N ALA A 104 4.19 18.75 -23.40
CA ALA A 104 4.21 17.37 -22.89
C ALA A 104 5.53 16.66 -23.23
N ILE A 105 6.04 16.82 -24.46
CA ILE A 105 7.32 16.21 -24.88
C ILE A 105 8.47 16.80 -24.06
N ARG A 106 8.58 18.13 -24.00
CA ARG A 106 9.63 18.81 -23.23
C ARG A 106 9.59 18.45 -21.75
N LEU A 107 8.39 18.24 -21.19
CA LEU A 107 8.21 17.83 -19.80
C LEU A 107 8.76 16.43 -19.52
N VAL A 108 8.53 15.48 -20.43
CA VAL A 108 9.12 14.13 -20.32
C VAL A 108 10.65 14.20 -20.48
N GLU A 109 11.15 14.98 -21.43
CA GLU A 109 12.60 15.19 -21.63
C GLU A 109 13.28 15.78 -20.39
N ALA A 110 12.65 16.78 -19.75
CA ALA A 110 13.14 17.33 -18.50
C ALA A 110 13.19 16.28 -17.37
N GLY A 111 12.19 15.39 -17.30
CA GLY A 111 12.20 14.27 -16.36
C GLY A 111 13.33 13.27 -16.65
N ILE A 112 13.61 12.98 -17.92
CA ILE A 112 14.76 12.15 -18.34
C ILE A 112 16.07 12.79 -17.90
N THR A 113 16.23 14.10 -18.11
CA THR A 113 17.43 14.84 -17.66
C THR A 113 17.64 14.73 -16.14
N VAL A 114 16.58 14.73 -15.34
CA VAL A 114 16.68 14.49 -13.89
C VAL A 114 17.19 13.09 -13.61
N VAL A 115 16.62 12.05 -14.24
CA VAL A 115 17.03 10.66 -14.03
C VAL A 115 18.47 10.41 -14.49
N GLU A 116 18.91 11.04 -15.57
CA GLU A 116 20.28 10.88 -16.09
C GLU A 116 21.30 11.75 -15.33
N SER A 117 20.84 12.66 -14.45
CA SER A 117 21.70 13.52 -13.66
C SER A 117 22.39 12.75 -12.53
N ASN A 118 23.67 13.05 -12.34
CA ASN A 118 24.45 12.58 -11.19
C ASN A 118 24.34 13.52 -9.97
N GLU A 119 23.45 14.51 -10.03
CA GLU A 119 23.15 15.38 -8.89
C GLU A 119 22.67 14.56 -7.69
N LYS A 120 23.18 14.92 -6.51
CA LYS A 120 22.85 14.29 -5.22
C LYS A 120 22.75 15.33 -4.10
N PRO A 121 21.91 16.38 -4.24
CA PRO A 121 21.95 17.55 -3.35
C PRO A 121 21.68 17.22 -1.88
N GLY A 122 20.77 16.26 -1.62
CA GLY A 122 20.48 15.79 -0.26
C GLY A 122 21.68 15.09 0.37
N LEU A 123 22.33 14.19 -0.35
CA LEU A 123 23.52 13.49 0.14
C LEU A 123 24.70 14.44 0.37
N ASP A 124 24.91 15.40 -0.55
CA ASP A 124 25.96 16.42 -0.45
C ASP A 124 25.72 17.41 0.71
N PHE A 125 24.45 17.67 1.05
CA PHE A 125 24.10 18.41 2.26
C PHE A 125 24.46 17.61 3.51
N ILE A 126 23.99 16.36 3.59
CA ILE A 126 24.23 15.48 4.74
C ILE A 126 25.73 15.30 4.97
N SER A 127 26.53 15.11 3.92
CA SER A 127 27.98 14.95 4.04
C SER A 127 28.70 16.17 4.59
N ARG A 128 28.14 17.36 4.42
CA ARG A 128 28.72 18.60 4.96
C ARG A 128 28.32 18.86 6.41
N GLN A 129 27.12 18.42 6.82
CA GLN A 129 26.60 18.71 8.16
C GLN A 129 26.93 17.65 9.21
N VAL A 130 27.09 16.40 8.80
CA VAL A 130 27.25 15.30 9.75
C VAL A 130 28.68 15.20 10.27
N GLN A 131 28.82 15.14 11.59
CA GLN A 131 30.09 15.01 12.29
C GLN A 131 30.29 13.57 12.79
N ALA A 132 31.50 13.04 12.66
CA ALA A 132 31.84 11.72 13.17
C ALA A 132 31.63 11.64 14.69
N GLY A 133 31.05 10.54 15.17
CA GLY A 133 30.79 10.29 16.59
C GLY A 133 29.51 10.93 17.16
N ARG A 134 28.82 11.79 16.41
CA ARG A 134 27.53 12.38 16.82
C ARG A 134 26.37 11.45 16.47
N ASN A 135 25.48 11.19 17.43
CA ASN A 135 24.28 10.38 17.17
C ASN A 135 23.27 11.16 16.31
N THR A 136 23.24 10.87 15.01
CA THR A 136 22.48 11.62 14.02
C THR A 136 21.31 10.81 13.46
N GLY A 137 20.10 11.37 13.56
CA GLY A 137 18.90 10.83 12.93
C GLY A 137 18.60 11.52 11.60
N LEU A 138 18.22 10.76 10.57
CA LEU A 138 17.75 11.28 9.29
C LEU A 138 16.28 10.93 9.09
N VAL A 139 15.43 11.95 8.99
CA VAL A 139 14.00 11.83 8.71
C VAL A 139 13.76 12.07 7.23
N ILE A 140 13.16 11.08 6.57
CA ILE A 140 12.72 11.16 5.18
C ILE A 140 11.25 10.77 5.08
N LYS A 141 10.54 11.34 4.10
CA LYS A 141 9.09 11.11 3.94
C LYS A 141 8.79 9.76 3.28
N VAL A 142 9.67 9.31 2.38
CA VAL A 142 9.53 8.06 1.63
C VAL A 142 10.91 7.43 1.48
N ALA A 143 11.00 6.12 1.74
CA ALA A 143 12.13 5.30 1.34
C ALA A 143 11.60 4.10 0.56
N ASN A 144 11.46 4.22 -0.75
CA ASN A 144 11.08 3.05 -1.57
C ASN A 144 12.10 1.91 -1.45
N ASN A 145 13.32 2.21 -0.98
CA ASN A 145 14.35 1.22 -0.68
C ASN A 145 15.22 1.71 0.49
N LEU A 146 14.79 1.44 1.72
CA LEU A 146 15.52 1.87 2.92
C LEU A 146 16.94 1.29 2.96
N ASP A 147 17.11 0.05 2.49
CA ASP A 147 18.41 -0.61 2.44
C ASP A 147 19.36 0.06 1.44
N LEU A 148 18.85 0.59 0.33
CA LEU A 148 19.63 1.40 -0.60
C LEU A 148 20.03 2.74 0.03
N VAL A 149 19.12 3.42 0.72
CA VAL A 149 19.41 4.66 1.45
C VAL A 149 20.52 4.41 2.48
N ASN A 150 20.38 3.37 3.31
CA ASN A 150 21.36 3.00 4.32
C ASN A 150 22.72 2.66 3.70
N ARG A 151 22.77 1.86 2.62
CA ARG A 151 24.01 1.53 1.92
C ARG A 151 24.69 2.77 1.33
N MET A 152 23.94 3.68 0.73
CA MET A 152 24.48 4.90 0.12
C MET A 152 25.01 5.89 1.16
N ILE A 153 24.31 6.02 2.28
CA ILE A 153 24.77 6.77 3.45
C ILE A 153 26.07 6.16 3.98
N GLN A 154 26.10 4.86 4.26
CA GLN A 154 27.31 4.17 4.76
C GLN A 154 28.50 4.25 3.81
N LYS A 155 28.26 4.19 2.50
CA LYS A 155 29.32 4.30 1.49
C LYS A 155 29.88 5.72 1.37
N SER A 156 29.02 6.72 1.56
CA SER A 156 29.36 8.13 1.30
C SER A 156 29.82 8.88 2.54
N LEU A 157 29.60 8.32 3.74
CA LEU A 157 29.76 9.00 5.01
C LEU A 157 30.50 8.12 6.01
N SER A 158 31.50 8.69 6.69
CA SER A 158 32.25 8.02 7.77
C SER A 158 31.50 8.00 9.10
N ALA A 159 30.28 8.56 9.16
CA ALA A 159 29.49 8.72 10.38
C ALA A 159 28.27 7.79 10.39
N SER A 160 27.91 7.27 11.57
CA SER A 160 26.71 6.46 11.75
C SER A 160 25.46 7.35 11.75
N ILE A 161 24.68 7.30 10.68
CA ILE A 161 23.37 7.95 10.59
C ILE A 161 22.28 6.89 10.70
N THR A 162 21.28 7.15 11.53
CA THR A 162 20.11 6.28 11.63
C THR A 162 18.97 6.91 10.84
N VAL A 163 18.52 6.23 9.77
CA VAL A 163 17.33 6.66 9.03
C VAL A 163 16.09 6.29 9.85
N VAL A 164 15.26 7.28 10.16
CA VAL A 164 14.07 7.11 10.99
C VAL A 164 12.85 7.76 10.35
N SER A 165 11.69 7.21 10.69
CA SER A 165 10.41 7.77 10.31
C SER A 165 9.87 8.72 11.39
N PRO A 166 8.88 9.58 11.04
CA PRO A 166 8.21 10.41 12.03
C PRO A 166 7.60 9.61 13.21
N LEU A 167 7.02 8.42 12.97
CA LEU A 167 6.44 7.63 14.06
C LEU A 167 7.50 7.02 14.98
N ALA A 168 8.67 6.63 14.46
CA ALA A 168 9.77 6.13 15.29
C ALA A 168 10.22 7.17 16.33
N LEU A 169 10.22 8.45 15.93
CA LEU A 169 10.51 9.59 16.80
C LEU A 169 9.42 9.81 17.87
N LYS A 170 8.17 9.44 17.58
CA LYS A 170 7.07 9.47 18.57
C LYS A 170 7.26 8.43 19.68
N HIS A 171 7.90 7.30 19.39
CA HIS A 171 7.97 6.13 20.28
C HIS A 171 9.27 5.98 21.08
N GLY A 172 10.15 6.98 21.08
CA GLY A 172 11.29 6.98 22.02
C GLY A 172 12.63 7.40 21.46
N ALA A 173 12.78 7.46 20.13
CA ALA A 173 14.06 7.79 19.51
C ALA A 173 14.43 9.27 19.79
N ILE A 174 15.61 9.47 20.36
CA ILE A 174 16.21 10.78 20.67
C ILE A 174 17.61 10.79 20.08
N PHE A 175 17.96 11.89 19.43
CA PHE A 175 19.22 12.10 18.74
C PHE A 175 19.93 13.33 19.30
N GLU A 176 21.23 13.45 19.04
CA GLU A 176 21.96 14.69 19.31
C GLU A 176 21.71 15.71 18.19
N HIS A 177 21.58 15.20 16.97
CA HIS A 177 21.30 15.95 15.75
C HIS A 177 20.25 15.23 14.91
N LEU A 178 19.25 15.96 14.45
CA LEU A 178 18.19 15.45 13.59
C LEU A 178 18.19 16.23 12.28
N ILE A 179 18.26 15.52 11.15
CA ILE A 179 18.12 16.11 9.81
C ILE A 179 16.77 15.68 9.27
N ILE A 180 15.91 16.64 8.90
CA ILE A 180 14.60 16.39 8.29
C ILE A 180 14.69 16.81 6.83
N PHE A 181 14.62 15.86 5.90
CA PHE A 181 14.78 16.13 4.48
C PHE A 181 13.45 16.13 3.75
N GLY A 182 13.11 17.23 3.09
CA GLY A 182 11.85 17.47 2.40
C GLY A 182 11.12 18.71 2.92
N ALA A 183 10.04 19.08 2.24
CA ALA A 183 9.29 20.27 2.61
C ALA A 183 8.63 20.11 4.01
N PRO A 184 8.68 21.13 4.88
CA PRO A 184 8.21 20.99 6.27
C PRO A 184 6.74 20.58 6.41
N HIS A 185 5.87 21.02 5.49
CA HIS A 185 4.44 20.70 5.52
C HIS A 185 4.12 19.22 5.24
N TRP A 186 5.11 18.42 4.84
CA TRP A 186 4.96 16.97 4.72
C TRP A 186 5.02 16.26 6.07
N TYR A 187 5.50 16.94 7.10
CA TYR A 187 5.88 16.37 8.37
C TYR A 187 4.93 16.81 9.49
N PRO A 188 4.63 15.93 10.46
CA PRO A 188 3.84 16.31 11.62
C PRO A 188 4.51 17.44 12.41
N GLU A 189 3.70 18.35 12.94
CA GLU A 189 4.18 19.52 13.69
C GLU A 189 5.03 19.16 14.92
N TYR A 190 4.78 17.99 15.53
CA TYR A 190 5.53 17.54 16.71
C TYR A 190 7.02 17.36 16.44
N LEU A 191 7.44 17.19 15.17
CA LEU A 191 8.86 17.12 14.83
C LEU A 191 9.60 18.45 15.07
N TYR A 192 8.86 19.56 15.01
CA TYR A 192 9.39 20.91 15.21
C TYR A 192 9.06 21.47 16.59
N ASN A 193 7.88 21.12 17.13
CA ASN A 193 7.34 21.68 18.36
C ASN A 193 7.63 20.82 19.61
N SER A 194 8.11 19.59 19.42
CA SER A 194 8.49 18.69 20.51
C SER A 194 9.81 18.02 20.15
N PRO A 195 10.94 18.75 20.27
CA PRO A 195 12.20 18.37 19.68
C PRO A 195 12.68 17.00 20.17
N ARG A 196 13.16 16.18 19.23
CA ARG A 196 13.83 14.90 19.51
C ARG A 196 15.35 14.99 19.39
N ALA A 197 15.87 16.20 19.22
CA ALA A 197 17.29 16.52 19.22
C ALA A 197 17.53 17.98 19.64
N ARG A 198 18.75 18.28 20.10
CA ARG A 198 19.15 19.67 20.40
C ARG A 198 19.43 20.49 19.15
N LEU A 199 19.86 19.83 18.07
CA LEU A 199 20.10 20.43 16.77
C LEU A 199 19.16 19.79 15.76
N ILE A 200 18.33 20.58 15.10
CA ILE A 200 17.40 20.13 14.07
C ILE A 200 17.67 20.92 12.79
N ASP A 201 18.10 20.24 11.73
CA ASP A 201 18.25 20.84 10.40
C ASP A 201 17.11 20.39 9.50
N SER A 202 16.23 21.30 9.10
CA SER A 202 15.18 21.06 8.12
C SER A 202 15.68 21.49 6.74
N VAL A 203 15.70 20.55 5.80
CA VAL A 203 16.34 20.72 4.49
C VAL A 203 15.28 20.56 3.41
N ALA A 204 15.11 21.57 2.56
CA ALA A 204 14.18 21.52 1.44
C ALA A 204 14.82 22.14 0.20
N TYR A 205 14.23 21.93 -0.97
CA TYR A 205 14.72 22.60 -2.17
C TYR A 205 14.33 24.09 -2.15
N GLU A 206 15.19 24.96 -2.70
CA GLU A 206 15.00 26.42 -2.67
C GLU A 206 13.64 26.90 -3.22
N TRP A 207 13.13 26.18 -4.22
CA TRP A 207 11.87 26.47 -4.90
C TRP A 207 10.66 25.87 -4.17
N GLN A 208 10.84 25.17 -3.04
CA GLN A 208 9.75 24.71 -2.19
C GLN A 208 9.41 25.76 -1.10
N PRO A 209 8.14 25.92 -0.75
CA PRO A 209 7.73 26.79 0.36
C PRO A 209 8.13 26.17 1.70
N TRP A 210 8.60 27.03 2.60
CA TRP A 210 8.85 26.70 4.00
C TRP A 210 7.59 26.73 4.87
N LYS A 211 6.54 27.40 4.38
CA LYS A 211 5.36 27.70 5.19
C LYS A 211 4.57 26.44 5.48
N ASN A 212 4.65 25.99 6.74
CA ASN A 212 3.58 25.25 7.36
C ASN A 212 2.31 26.11 7.31
N SER A 213 1.15 25.51 7.00
CA SER A 213 -0.15 26.20 6.98
C SER A 213 -0.49 26.87 8.32
N ASN A 214 0.20 26.51 9.41
CA ASN A 214 0.06 27.11 10.75
C ASN A 214 1.21 28.06 11.16
N SER A 215 1.96 28.58 10.19
CA SER A 215 3.13 29.46 10.42
C SER A 215 2.85 30.85 11.02
N HIS A 216 1.59 31.16 11.38
CA HIS A 216 1.27 32.35 12.18
C HIS A 216 1.97 32.38 13.56
N HIS A 217 2.63 31.30 13.98
CA HIS A 217 3.43 31.26 15.19
C HIS A 217 4.91 31.65 15.00
N PHE A 218 5.43 31.73 13.77
CA PHE A 218 6.87 31.92 13.53
C PHE A 218 7.28 33.32 13.08
N SER A 219 6.36 34.18 12.67
CA SER A 219 6.70 35.46 12.00
C SER A 219 5.81 36.64 12.38
N GLY A 220 5.63 36.88 13.68
CA GLY A 220 5.04 38.12 14.17
C GLY A 220 5.92 38.77 15.23
N GLU A 221 6.47 39.96 14.95
CA GLU A 221 7.13 40.85 15.93
C GLU A 221 6.21 41.26 17.10
N ASN A 222 4.96 40.80 17.15
CA ASN A 222 3.99 41.07 18.21
C ASN A 222 2.97 39.94 18.47
N SER A 223 3.24 38.69 18.09
CA SER A 223 2.38 37.58 18.55
C SER A 223 2.79 37.22 19.98
N ARG A 224 1.84 37.27 20.92
CA ARG A 224 2.04 36.78 22.29
C ARG A 224 2.63 35.37 22.20
N VAL A 225 3.89 35.27 22.60
CA VAL A 225 4.72 34.06 22.50
C VAL A 225 3.95 32.91 23.11
N SER A 226 3.65 31.91 22.29
CA SER A 226 3.27 30.60 22.80
C SER A 226 4.44 30.10 23.63
N SER A 227 4.23 29.83 24.92
CA SER A 227 5.24 29.29 25.84
C SER A 227 5.84 27.94 25.38
N LEU A 228 5.32 27.38 24.27
CA LEU A 228 5.85 26.20 23.60
C LEU A 228 7.24 26.41 22.98
N TYR A 229 7.71 27.65 22.79
CA TYR A 229 8.95 27.94 22.05
C TYR A 229 9.97 28.82 22.78
N ASP A 230 9.81 29.09 24.08
CA ASP A 230 10.76 29.93 24.84
C ASP A 230 12.21 29.40 24.79
N GLY A 231 12.40 28.12 24.47
CA GLY A 231 13.72 27.48 24.31
C GLY A 231 14.24 27.30 22.88
N CYS A 232 13.54 27.81 21.85
CA CYS A 232 13.91 27.57 20.44
C CYS A 232 14.70 28.72 19.83
N THR A 233 15.87 28.44 19.24
CA THR A 233 16.57 29.38 18.34
C THR A 233 16.35 28.94 16.90
N VAL A 234 15.74 29.81 16.08
CA VAL A 234 15.49 29.55 14.66
C VAL A 234 16.49 30.30 13.79
N THR A 235 17.12 29.61 12.83
CA THR A 235 17.95 30.24 11.79
C THR A 235 17.47 29.83 10.39
N GLU A 236 17.51 30.77 9.44
CA GLU A 236 17.10 30.53 8.06
C GLU A 236 18.25 30.83 7.09
N GLN A 237 18.72 29.81 6.36
CA GLN A 237 19.66 29.97 5.25
C GLN A 237 18.88 29.95 3.92
N LYS A 238 18.48 31.15 3.46
CA LYS A 238 17.73 31.31 2.20
C LYS A 238 18.67 31.34 1.00
N GLY A 239 18.26 30.65 -0.05
CA GLY A 239 18.79 30.78 -1.40
C GLY A 239 18.20 31.98 -2.14
N ASN A 240 18.53 32.10 -3.42
CA ASN A 240 18.20 33.26 -4.25
C ASN A 240 16.81 33.20 -4.90
N PHE A 241 15.97 32.22 -4.55
CA PHE A 241 14.69 31.98 -5.22
C PHE A 241 13.62 32.97 -4.78
N LYS A 242 12.90 33.57 -5.74
CA LYS A 242 11.82 34.53 -5.44
C LYS A 242 10.59 33.81 -4.89
N ALA A 243 9.92 34.42 -3.91
CA ALA A 243 8.75 33.83 -3.25
C ALA A 243 7.59 33.50 -4.22
N ALA A 244 7.40 34.29 -5.28
CA ALA A 244 6.36 34.08 -6.28
C ALA A 244 6.55 32.83 -7.15
N ASP A 245 7.79 32.32 -7.20
CA ASP A 245 8.15 31.17 -8.03
C ASP A 245 8.14 29.86 -7.23
N LYS A 246 7.81 29.90 -5.93
CA LYS A 246 7.77 28.71 -5.08
C LYS A 246 6.62 27.77 -5.48
N ILE A 247 6.93 26.48 -5.54
CA ILE A 247 6.02 25.41 -5.96
C ILE A 247 5.63 24.60 -4.73
N ILE A 248 4.34 24.58 -4.42
CA ILE A 248 3.80 23.69 -3.39
C ILE A 248 3.77 22.28 -4.00
N ILE A 249 4.60 21.39 -3.46
CA ILE A 249 4.46 19.97 -3.73
C ILE A 249 3.57 19.41 -2.63
N GLU A 250 2.33 19.12 -2.98
CA GLU A 250 1.48 18.32 -2.10
C GLU A 250 2.10 16.93 -1.96
N ASN A 251 2.02 16.36 -0.76
CA ASN A 251 2.24 14.93 -0.60
C ASN A 251 1.32 14.23 -1.62
N VAL A 252 1.82 13.25 -2.37
CA VAL A 252 1.04 12.57 -3.42
C VAL A 252 -0.01 11.69 -2.75
N GLN A 253 -1.00 12.33 -2.15
CA GLN A 253 -2.27 11.74 -1.84
C GLN A 253 -3.00 11.75 -3.17
N THR A 254 -3.11 10.58 -3.80
CA THR A 254 -4.11 10.38 -4.83
C THR A 254 -5.43 10.92 -4.29
N ASN A 255 -6.16 11.73 -5.09
CA ASN A 255 -7.49 12.17 -4.70
C ASN A 255 -8.44 10.97 -4.79
N TYR A 256 -8.39 10.11 -3.78
CA TYR A 256 -9.16 8.87 -3.73
C TYR A 256 -10.66 9.15 -3.67
N MET A 257 -11.07 10.31 -3.16
CA MET A 257 -12.48 10.70 -3.16
C MET A 257 -12.99 10.94 -4.58
N ALA A 258 -12.26 11.72 -5.40
CA ALA A 258 -12.61 11.92 -6.81
C ALA A 258 -12.52 10.60 -7.60
N LEU A 259 -11.54 9.76 -7.27
CA LEU A 259 -11.39 8.42 -7.85
C LEU A 259 -12.60 7.54 -7.54
N GLU A 260 -12.96 7.44 -6.26
CA GLU A 260 -14.11 6.68 -5.78
C GLU A 260 -15.40 7.16 -6.43
N GLN A 261 -15.61 8.47 -6.53
CA GLN A 261 -16.78 9.04 -7.23
C GLN A 261 -16.82 8.65 -8.71
N SER A 262 -15.66 8.63 -9.38
CA SER A 262 -15.60 8.20 -10.79
C SER A 262 -15.94 6.73 -10.97
N ILE A 263 -15.46 5.86 -10.06
CA ILE A 263 -15.79 4.42 -10.04
C ILE A 263 -17.27 4.24 -9.72
N TYR A 264 -17.79 4.99 -8.75
CA TYR A 264 -19.18 4.93 -8.32
C TYR A 264 -20.16 5.34 -9.44
N ARG A 265 -19.83 6.39 -10.21
CA ARG A 265 -20.64 6.82 -11.37
C ARG A 265 -20.68 5.78 -12.49
N ARG A 266 -19.61 4.99 -12.64
CA ARG A 266 -19.53 3.89 -13.61
C ARG A 266 -20.25 2.64 -13.11
N SER A 267 -20.42 2.48 -11.79
CA SER A 267 -21.07 1.32 -11.21
C SER A 267 -22.53 1.23 -11.66
N GLY A 268 -22.87 0.13 -12.32
CA GLY A 268 -24.26 -0.18 -12.64
C GLY A 268 -25.12 -0.37 -11.38
N LYS A 269 -26.46 -0.33 -11.57
CA LYS A 269 -27.40 -0.77 -10.53
C LYS A 269 -27.10 -2.24 -10.15
N PRO A 270 -27.35 -2.63 -8.88
CA PRO A 270 -27.09 -4.00 -8.43
C PRO A 270 -27.80 -5.01 -9.34
N LYS A 271 -27.03 -5.96 -9.87
CA LYS A 271 -27.56 -7.12 -10.62
C LYS A 271 -27.90 -8.22 -9.62
N GLU A 272 -29.01 -8.92 -9.85
CA GLU A 272 -29.61 -9.88 -8.91
C GLU A 272 -28.66 -10.96 -8.31
N GLN A 273 -29.08 -11.42 -7.11
CA GLN A 273 -28.77 -12.64 -6.32
C GLN A 273 -27.34 -12.94 -5.84
N SER A 274 -26.25 -12.41 -6.42
CA SER A 274 -24.87 -12.73 -5.94
C SER A 274 -23.96 -11.57 -5.60
N GLN A 275 -24.47 -10.34 -5.66
CA GLN A 275 -23.70 -9.15 -5.28
C GLN A 275 -23.89 -8.83 -3.80
N VAL A 276 -22.79 -8.45 -3.15
CA VAL A 276 -22.76 -8.08 -1.73
C VAL A 276 -22.31 -6.63 -1.57
N PRO A 277 -22.83 -5.91 -0.56
CA PRO A 277 -22.38 -4.56 -0.26
C PRO A 277 -20.92 -4.59 0.23
N ALA A 278 -20.06 -3.82 -0.41
CA ALA A 278 -18.63 -3.76 -0.15
C ALA A 278 -18.11 -2.33 -0.08
N THR A 279 -17.05 -2.15 0.70
CA THR A 279 -16.29 -0.92 0.84
C THR A 279 -15.01 -1.03 0.03
N LEU A 280 -14.74 -0.03 -0.80
CA LEU A 280 -13.47 0.10 -1.52
C LEU A 280 -12.38 0.52 -0.53
N VAL A 281 -11.25 -0.17 -0.52
CA VAL A 281 -10.06 0.24 0.24
C VAL A 281 -8.89 0.39 -0.74
N ALA A 282 -8.28 1.57 -0.74
CA ALA A 282 -7.07 1.83 -1.51
C ALA A 282 -5.84 1.55 -0.65
N LEU A 283 -4.86 0.90 -1.27
CA LEU A 283 -3.66 0.37 -0.66
C LEU A 283 -2.42 0.91 -1.36
N ALA A 284 -1.33 1.02 -0.60
CA ALA A 284 -0.04 1.46 -1.10
C ALA A 284 0.37 0.74 -2.38
N GLY A 285 0.96 1.50 -3.31
CA GLY A 285 1.38 0.98 -4.60
C GLY A 285 0.28 1.00 -5.67
N GLY A 286 -0.81 1.76 -5.47
CA GLY A 286 -1.90 1.87 -6.44
C GLY A 286 -2.73 0.60 -6.55
N LYS A 287 -2.87 -0.13 -5.44
CA LYS A 287 -3.65 -1.35 -5.31
C LYS A 287 -4.99 -1.04 -4.65
N TYR A 288 -5.98 -1.85 -4.95
CA TYR A 288 -7.35 -1.67 -4.44
C TYR A 288 -7.93 -3.02 -4.06
N ILE A 289 -8.85 -3.02 -3.11
CA ILE A 289 -9.54 -4.22 -2.64
C ILE A 289 -10.95 -3.85 -2.18
N PHE A 290 -11.91 -4.74 -2.44
CA PHE A 290 -13.27 -4.62 -1.91
C PHE A 290 -13.45 -5.53 -0.70
N PHE A 291 -13.87 -4.97 0.42
CA PHE A 291 -14.25 -5.73 1.60
C PHE A 291 -15.76 -5.63 1.83
N GLU A 292 -16.42 -6.78 1.96
CA GLU A 292 -17.83 -6.84 2.32
C GLU A 292 -18.08 -6.14 3.67
N LYS A 293 -19.14 -5.32 3.75
CA LYS A 293 -19.44 -4.51 4.93
C LYS A 293 -19.82 -5.33 6.15
N HIS A 294 -20.58 -6.40 6.00
CA HIS A 294 -21.18 -7.08 7.15
C HIS A 294 -20.39 -8.30 7.64
N THR A 295 -19.15 -8.49 7.20
CA THR A 295 -18.34 -9.60 7.67
C THR A 295 -17.64 -9.30 9.00
N ILE A 296 -17.80 -10.21 9.97
CA ILE A 296 -17.15 -10.12 11.29
C ILE A 296 -15.65 -10.43 11.15
N GLY A 297 -14.78 -9.51 11.60
CA GLY A 297 -13.40 -9.78 11.99
C GLY A 297 -12.59 -10.69 11.06
N ASN A 298 -12.45 -10.33 9.79
CA ASN A 298 -11.85 -11.20 8.78
C ASN A 298 -10.67 -10.58 8.02
N ILE A 299 -10.31 -9.34 8.31
CA ILE A 299 -9.20 -8.64 7.65
C ILE A 299 -8.00 -8.73 8.57
N TRP A 300 -6.89 -9.28 8.07
CA TRP A 300 -5.66 -9.45 8.86
C TRP A 300 -4.89 -8.14 8.83
N VAL A 301 -4.62 -7.57 10.00
CA VAL A 301 -4.00 -6.26 10.16
C VAL A 301 -2.79 -6.36 11.06
N LEU A 302 -1.70 -5.69 10.69
CA LEU A 302 -0.51 -5.57 11.54
C LEU A 302 -0.69 -4.49 12.60
N THR A 303 -0.25 -4.77 13.82
CA THR A 303 -0.22 -3.82 14.93
C THR A 303 1.21 -3.67 15.44
N PHE A 304 1.55 -2.46 15.90
CA PHE A 304 2.89 -2.14 16.40
C PHE A 304 2.97 -2.03 17.93
N ASN A 305 1.81 -1.97 18.60
CA ASN A 305 1.70 -1.61 20.03
C ASN A 305 1.05 -2.69 20.90
N GLN A 306 0.82 -3.89 20.35
CA GLN A 306 0.18 -5.00 21.06
C GLN A 306 1.12 -6.22 21.09
N GLU A 307 0.91 -7.11 22.07
CA GLU A 307 1.63 -8.39 22.13
C GLU A 307 1.37 -9.25 20.89
N GLU A 308 0.12 -9.25 20.39
CA GLU A 308 -0.22 -9.91 19.14
C GLU A 308 -0.02 -8.95 17.96
N LYS A 309 1.07 -9.14 17.20
CA LYS A 309 1.42 -8.30 16.04
C LYS A 309 0.44 -8.41 14.85
N VAL A 310 -0.40 -9.43 14.83
CA VAL A 310 -1.39 -9.66 13.76
C VAL A 310 -2.76 -9.85 14.38
N ILE A 311 -3.68 -8.93 14.14
CA ILE A 311 -5.05 -9.01 14.62
C ILE A 311 -6.04 -9.12 13.46
N ARG A 312 -7.30 -9.41 13.79
CA ARG A 312 -8.40 -9.35 12.82
C ARG A 312 -9.34 -8.21 13.12
N LEU A 313 -9.56 -7.36 12.13
CA LEU A 313 -10.50 -6.25 12.21
C LEU A 313 -11.64 -6.43 11.20
N PRO A 314 -12.86 -5.96 11.52
CA PRO A 314 -13.88 -5.68 10.52
C PRO A 314 -13.49 -4.44 9.71
N VAL A 315 -14.08 -4.28 8.52
CA VAL A 315 -13.75 -3.16 7.62
C VAL A 315 -14.01 -1.79 8.24
N GLN A 316 -15.01 -1.68 9.13
CA GLN A 316 -15.37 -0.43 9.81
C GLN A 316 -14.34 0.04 10.84
N GLN A 317 -13.45 -0.85 11.28
CA GLN A 317 -12.39 -0.52 12.24
C GLN A 317 -11.05 -0.26 11.56
N LEU A 318 -11.01 -0.31 10.22
CA LEU A 318 -9.83 0.09 9.48
C LEU A 318 -9.69 1.61 9.48
N ASP A 319 -8.45 2.07 9.51
CA ASP A 319 -8.07 3.45 9.27
C ASP A 319 -6.84 3.50 8.35
N THR A 320 -6.40 4.71 7.99
CA THR A 320 -5.18 4.91 7.20
C THR A 320 -3.91 4.56 7.96
N GLU A 321 -3.98 4.31 9.27
CA GLU A 321 -2.84 3.84 10.05
C GLU A 321 -2.64 2.33 9.99
N CYS A 322 -3.66 1.59 9.57
CA CYS A 322 -3.63 0.13 9.41
C CYS A 322 -2.74 -0.35 8.26
N TYR A 323 -2.20 -1.56 8.42
CA TYR A 323 -1.51 -2.31 7.38
C TYR A 323 -2.19 -3.66 7.18
N ILE A 324 -2.72 -3.89 5.99
CA ILE A 324 -3.50 -5.09 5.67
C ILE A 324 -2.60 -6.15 5.08
N LEU A 325 -2.64 -7.36 5.62
CA LEU A 325 -1.95 -8.54 5.11
C LEU A 325 -2.80 -9.23 4.04
N ILE A 326 -2.25 -9.30 2.83
CA ILE A 326 -2.90 -9.93 1.67
C ILE A 326 -1.97 -11.01 1.12
N ARG A 327 -2.52 -12.17 0.78
CA ARG A 327 -1.76 -13.22 0.10
C ARG A 327 -1.47 -12.79 -1.34
N THR A 328 -0.19 -12.73 -1.69
CA THR A 328 0.31 -12.22 -2.99
C THR A 328 1.09 -13.25 -3.80
N GLY A 329 1.44 -14.38 -3.20
CA GLY A 329 2.11 -15.48 -3.89
C GLY A 329 1.23 -16.21 -4.91
N THR A 330 1.86 -16.72 -5.97
CA THR A 330 1.20 -17.35 -7.14
C THR A 330 0.86 -18.83 -6.94
N GLU A 331 1.45 -19.48 -5.94
CA GLU A 331 1.16 -20.88 -5.64
C GLU A 331 -0.24 -20.98 -5.03
N ARG A 332 -1.28 -21.12 -5.87
CA ARG A 332 -2.70 -21.19 -5.47
C ARG A 332 -2.93 -22.32 -4.46
N ASP A 333 -2.17 -23.40 -4.60
CA ASP A 333 -2.39 -24.66 -3.89
C ASP A 333 -1.50 -24.87 -2.66
N VAL A 334 -0.84 -23.84 -2.11
CA VAL A 334 -0.02 -23.98 -0.88
C VAL A 334 -0.79 -24.67 0.26
N ILE A 335 -2.08 -24.31 0.42
CA ILE A 335 -2.94 -24.95 1.43
C ILE A 335 -3.13 -26.42 1.11
N GLN A 336 -3.32 -26.76 -0.17
CA GLN A 336 -3.46 -28.13 -0.62
C GLN A 336 -2.15 -28.92 -0.48
N ASN A 337 -1.01 -28.34 -0.85
CA ASN A 337 0.32 -28.97 -0.73
C ASN A 337 0.66 -29.26 0.73
N ILE A 338 0.45 -28.29 1.63
CA ILE A 338 0.63 -28.49 3.08
C ILE A 338 -0.39 -29.50 3.61
N ALA A 339 -1.65 -29.46 3.17
CA ALA A 339 -2.65 -30.45 3.58
C ALA A 339 -2.26 -31.86 3.14
N ASP A 340 -1.72 -32.01 1.93
CA ASP A 340 -1.30 -33.31 1.39
C ASP A 340 -0.05 -33.81 2.10
N GLN A 341 0.89 -32.94 2.48
CA GLN A 341 2.01 -33.28 3.36
C GLN A 341 1.55 -33.76 4.75
N ILE A 342 0.54 -33.11 5.33
CA ILE A 342 -0.03 -33.50 6.63
C ILE A 342 -0.75 -34.86 6.54
N LEU A 343 -1.48 -35.08 5.45
CA LEU A 343 -2.30 -36.28 5.24
C LEU A 343 -1.51 -37.48 4.67
N GLY A 344 -0.31 -37.24 4.14
CA GLY A 344 0.59 -38.24 3.58
C GLY A 344 0.10 -38.84 2.26
N GLU A 345 0.67 -39.98 1.87
CA GLU A 345 0.45 -40.62 0.55
C GLU A 345 -1.02 -40.91 0.21
N LYS A 346 -1.86 -41.09 1.23
CA LYS A 346 -3.29 -41.37 1.04
C LYS A 346 -4.06 -40.17 0.47
N ALA A 347 -3.56 -38.95 0.65
CA ALA A 347 -4.20 -37.72 0.21
C ALA A 347 -4.46 -37.69 -1.30
N VAL A 348 -3.48 -38.11 -2.10
CA VAL A 348 -3.56 -38.15 -3.57
C VAL A 348 -4.71 -39.05 -4.01
N SER A 349 -4.75 -40.29 -3.48
CA SER A 349 -5.79 -41.25 -3.83
C SER A 349 -7.20 -40.78 -3.44
N MET A 350 -7.34 -40.08 -2.30
CA MET A 350 -8.62 -39.51 -1.86
C MET A 350 -9.05 -38.38 -2.79
N ARG A 351 -8.13 -37.48 -3.17
CA ARG A 351 -8.40 -36.39 -4.11
C ARG A 351 -8.83 -36.90 -5.48
N GLU A 352 -8.20 -37.94 -6.01
CA GLU A 352 -8.58 -38.56 -7.29
C GLU A 352 -10.04 -39.07 -7.27
N ARG A 353 -10.44 -39.78 -6.20
CA ARG A 353 -11.83 -40.21 -6.01
C ARG A 353 -12.80 -39.03 -5.86
N HIS A 354 -12.36 -37.93 -5.28
CA HIS A 354 -13.16 -36.70 -5.19
C HIS A 354 -13.27 -35.95 -6.53
N VAL A 355 -12.24 -36.00 -7.37
CA VAL A 355 -12.28 -35.47 -8.74
C VAL A 355 -13.29 -36.24 -9.59
N GLU A 356 -13.41 -37.56 -9.38
CA GLU A 356 -14.32 -38.44 -10.12
C GLU A 356 -15.79 -37.97 -10.04
N TRP A 357 -16.33 -37.81 -8.83
CA TRP A 357 -17.73 -37.41 -8.66
C TRP A 357 -17.97 -35.95 -9.09
N LYS A 358 -16.99 -35.06 -8.91
CA LYS A 358 -17.07 -33.66 -9.38
C LYS A 358 -17.15 -33.59 -10.89
N LYS A 359 -16.30 -34.35 -11.61
CA LYS A 359 -16.38 -34.48 -13.08
C LYS A 359 -17.69 -35.12 -13.51
N GLY A 360 -18.21 -36.08 -12.75
CA GLY A 360 -19.54 -36.64 -12.97
C GLY A 360 -20.64 -35.57 -12.91
N LEU A 361 -20.59 -34.71 -11.89
CA LEU A 361 -21.54 -33.61 -11.71
C LEU A 361 -21.43 -32.57 -12.84
N GLN A 362 -20.21 -32.22 -13.24
CA GLN A 362 -19.95 -31.34 -14.41
C GLN A 362 -20.55 -31.91 -15.70
N LYS A 363 -20.39 -33.22 -15.95
CA LYS A 363 -20.98 -33.90 -17.11
C LYS A 363 -22.51 -33.85 -17.10
N LEU A 364 -23.13 -34.00 -15.93
CA LEU A 364 -24.60 -33.85 -15.80
C LEU A 364 -25.05 -32.42 -16.13
N VAL A 365 -24.34 -31.42 -15.63
CA VAL A 365 -24.64 -30.00 -15.93
C VAL A 365 -24.45 -29.70 -17.41
N TYR A 366 -23.37 -30.18 -18.02
CA TYR A 366 -23.12 -30.03 -19.45
C TYR A 366 -24.23 -30.67 -20.29
N LYS A 367 -24.70 -31.86 -19.93
CA LYS A 367 -25.71 -32.61 -20.69
C LYS A 367 -27.14 -32.06 -20.52
N TYR A 368 -27.49 -31.59 -19.33
CA TYR A 368 -28.88 -31.30 -18.96
C TYR A 368 -29.16 -29.84 -18.60
N GLY A 369 -28.12 -29.02 -18.45
CA GLY A 369 -28.20 -27.63 -18.00
C GLY A 369 -28.33 -27.49 -16.47
N TYR A 370 -27.90 -26.35 -15.94
CA TYR A 370 -27.89 -26.06 -14.51
C TYR A 370 -29.27 -26.22 -13.85
N ASP A 371 -30.33 -25.62 -14.40
CA ASP A 371 -31.66 -25.63 -13.77
C ASP A 371 -32.23 -27.04 -13.60
N ARG A 372 -31.98 -27.92 -14.58
CA ARG A 372 -32.47 -29.29 -14.54
C ARG A 372 -31.74 -30.09 -13.47
N VAL A 373 -30.43 -29.88 -13.33
CA VAL A 373 -29.61 -30.52 -12.29
C VAL A 373 -29.99 -29.98 -10.91
N ILE A 374 -30.21 -28.68 -10.74
CA ILE A 374 -30.66 -28.07 -9.48
C ILE A 374 -32.02 -28.66 -9.05
N ARG A 375 -32.99 -28.75 -9.97
CA ARG A 375 -34.28 -29.38 -9.67
C ARG A 375 -34.14 -30.84 -9.25
N ALA A 376 -33.26 -31.60 -9.92
CA ALA A 376 -32.98 -32.99 -9.56
C ALA A 376 -32.34 -33.11 -8.17
N LEU A 377 -31.39 -32.23 -7.81
CA LEU A 377 -30.77 -32.18 -6.49
C LEU A 377 -31.80 -31.85 -5.40
N ARG A 378 -32.64 -30.84 -5.61
CA ARG A 378 -33.73 -30.48 -4.67
C ARG A 378 -34.70 -31.63 -4.46
N LYS A 379 -35.11 -32.32 -5.54
CA LYS A 379 -35.98 -33.51 -5.45
C LYS A 379 -35.35 -34.65 -4.65
N ASN A 380 -34.02 -34.71 -4.60
CA ASN A 380 -33.27 -35.69 -3.81
C ASN A 380 -32.86 -35.18 -2.41
N GLY A 381 -33.41 -34.04 -1.97
CA GLY A 381 -33.28 -33.54 -0.59
C GLY A 381 -32.28 -32.39 -0.38
N SER A 382 -31.63 -31.88 -1.43
CA SER A 382 -30.70 -30.75 -1.29
C SER A 382 -31.47 -29.42 -1.25
N SER A 383 -31.72 -28.90 -0.05
CA SER A 383 -32.45 -27.64 0.15
C SER A 383 -31.67 -26.40 -0.30
N LYS A 384 -30.33 -26.50 -0.33
CA LYS A 384 -29.42 -25.39 -0.67
C LYS A 384 -28.96 -25.38 -2.13
N ALA A 385 -29.43 -26.32 -2.96
CA ALA A 385 -29.08 -26.34 -4.38
C ALA A 385 -29.55 -25.07 -5.10
N ASN A 386 -28.59 -24.30 -5.60
CA ASN A 386 -28.77 -23.13 -6.46
C ASN A 386 -27.59 -23.05 -7.44
N HIS A 387 -27.60 -22.09 -8.37
CA HIS A 387 -26.55 -21.95 -9.39
C HIS A 387 -25.15 -21.77 -8.78
N MET A 388 -25.02 -20.93 -7.75
CA MET A 388 -23.76 -20.65 -7.07
C MET A 388 -23.21 -21.89 -6.37
N ASN A 389 -24.02 -22.54 -5.54
CA ASN A 389 -23.63 -23.73 -4.81
C ASN A 389 -23.29 -24.89 -5.75
N LEU A 390 -24.06 -25.09 -6.81
CA LEU A 390 -23.76 -26.12 -7.81
C LEU A 390 -22.43 -25.85 -8.50
N ARG A 391 -22.15 -24.60 -8.90
CA ARG A 391 -20.85 -24.20 -9.45
C ARG A 391 -19.72 -24.49 -8.47
N ASN A 392 -19.89 -24.13 -7.20
CA ASN A 392 -18.89 -24.35 -6.15
C ASN A 392 -18.65 -25.85 -5.91
N TRP A 393 -19.70 -26.66 -5.83
CA TRP A 393 -19.58 -28.11 -5.61
C TRP A 393 -18.88 -28.83 -6.77
N MET A 394 -18.98 -28.31 -7.99
CA MET A 394 -18.25 -28.80 -9.15
C MET A 394 -16.79 -28.34 -9.20
N SER A 395 -16.40 -27.30 -8.44
CA SER A 395 -15.03 -26.78 -8.45
C SER A 395 -14.07 -27.72 -7.74
N LEU A 396 -12.82 -27.77 -8.22
CA LEU A 396 -11.74 -28.47 -7.53
C LEU A 396 -11.36 -27.78 -6.22
N ASP A 397 -11.59 -26.47 -6.11
CA ASP A 397 -11.26 -25.66 -4.91
C ASP A 397 -12.13 -25.99 -3.69
N SER A 398 -13.34 -26.52 -3.91
CA SER A 398 -14.27 -26.88 -2.84
C SER A 398 -14.16 -28.36 -2.52
N ILE A 399 -13.70 -28.73 -1.33
CA ILE A 399 -13.56 -30.16 -0.96
C ILE A 399 -14.92 -30.88 -0.97
N LYS A 400 -15.95 -30.28 -0.35
CA LYS A 400 -17.28 -30.87 -0.21
C LYS A 400 -18.36 -29.83 0.11
N PRO A 401 -19.64 -30.14 -0.12
CA PRO A 401 -20.74 -29.40 0.47
C PRO A 401 -20.62 -29.33 2.00
N ARG A 402 -21.05 -28.22 2.58
CA ARG A 402 -21.08 -28.06 4.05
C ARG A 402 -22.03 -29.06 4.69
N ASP A 403 -23.19 -29.23 4.08
CA ASP A 403 -24.27 -30.11 4.56
C ASP A 403 -24.10 -31.54 4.03
N ARG A 404 -24.28 -32.53 4.90
CA ARG A 404 -24.24 -33.94 4.50
C ARG A 404 -25.40 -34.31 3.59
N GLN A 405 -26.57 -33.69 3.79
CA GLN A 405 -27.73 -33.95 2.96
C GLN A 405 -27.50 -33.50 1.51
N ASP A 406 -26.88 -32.34 1.31
CA ASP A 406 -26.52 -31.83 -0.02
C ASP A 406 -25.54 -32.79 -0.72
N PHE A 407 -24.53 -33.30 0.00
CA PHE A 407 -23.59 -34.28 -0.55
C PHE A 407 -24.29 -35.60 -0.92
N SER A 408 -25.15 -36.12 -0.05
CA SER A 408 -25.94 -37.32 -0.31
C SER A 408 -26.78 -37.18 -1.56
N SER A 409 -27.45 -36.04 -1.75
CA SER A 409 -28.21 -35.75 -2.98
C SER A 409 -27.35 -35.78 -4.24
N ILE A 410 -26.12 -35.23 -4.20
CA ILE A 410 -25.17 -35.26 -5.32
C ILE A 410 -24.78 -36.69 -5.66
N ILE A 411 -24.35 -37.46 -4.66
CA ILE A 411 -23.93 -38.86 -4.84
C ILE A 411 -25.07 -39.72 -5.38
N LYS A 412 -26.30 -39.47 -4.91
CA LYS A 412 -27.50 -40.17 -5.38
C LYS A 412 -27.82 -39.92 -6.84
N ILE A 413 -27.76 -38.67 -7.32
CA ILE A 413 -28.00 -38.37 -8.74
C ILE A 413 -26.90 -38.92 -9.66
N LEU A 414 -25.68 -39.08 -9.13
CA LEU A 414 -24.54 -39.72 -9.81
C LEU A 414 -24.59 -41.26 -9.74
N LYS A 415 -25.52 -41.81 -8.96
CA LYS A 415 -25.68 -43.26 -8.71
C LYS A 415 -24.49 -43.91 -8.03
N TYR A 416 -23.79 -43.18 -7.16
CA TYR A 416 -22.64 -43.67 -6.37
C TYR A 416 -23.02 -44.02 -4.92
N ASN A 417 -24.27 -44.45 -4.70
CA ASN A 417 -24.83 -44.64 -3.35
C ASN A 417 -24.04 -45.65 -2.50
N ASP A 418 -23.48 -46.67 -3.14
CA ASP A 418 -22.62 -47.69 -2.55
C ASP A 418 -21.32 -47.11 -1.95
N ARG A 419 -20.83 -46.00 -2.51
CA ARG A 419 -19.58 -45.33 -2.09
C ARG A 419 -19.82 -44.11 -1.19
N GLU A 420 -21.07 -43.76 -0.87
CA GLU A 420 -21.41 -42.50 -0.18
C GLU A 420 -20.67 -42.35 1.16
N LYS A 421 -20.69 -43.39 1.99
CA LYS A 421 -20.09 -43.37 3.34
C LYS A 421 -18.57 -43.14 3.28
N ASP A 422 -17.90 -43.83 2.37
CA ASP A 422 -16.44 -43.74 2.21
C ASP A 422 -16.04 -42.38 1.64
N LEU A 423 -16.72 -41.92 0.59
CA LEU A 423 -16.46 -40.61 0.00
C LEU A 423 -16.68 -39.47 1.00
N TRP A 424 -17.72 -39.55 1.84
CA TRP A 424 -17.96 -38.55 2.89
C TRP A 424 -16.86 -38.56 3.94
N ARG A 425 -16.45 -39.74 4.42
CA ARG A 425 -15.38 -39.88 5.42
C ARG A 425 -14.05 -39.33 4.87
N GLU A 426 -13.72 -39.63 3.62
CA GLU A 426 -12.54 -39.07 2.94
C GLU A 426 -12.62 -37.55 2.82
N ALA A 427 -13.81 -37.02 2.49
CA ALA A 427 -14.03 -35.58 2.41
C ALA A 427 -13.81 -34.88 3.76
N GLU A 428 -14.22 -35.50 4.87
CA GLU A 428 -13.97 -35.00 6.22
C GLU A 428 -12.48 -35.02 6.58
N ILE A 429 -11.75 -36.06 6.17
CA ILE A 429 -10.30 -36.14 6.36
C ILE A 429 -9.61 -35.03 5.57
N LEU A 430 -9.92 -34.87 4.28
CA LEU A 430 -9.39 -33.81 3.42
C LEU A 430 -9.71 -32.43 3.99
N ALA A 431 -10.95 -32.20 4.47
CA ALA A 431 -11.35 -30.95 5.08
C ALA A 431 -10.56 -30.63 6.37
N ARG A 432 -10.33 -31.63 7.23
CA ARG A 432 -9.48 -31.47 8.42
C ARG A 432 -8.04 -31.15 8.06
N GLY A 433 -7.47 -31.83 7.05
CA GLY A 433 -6.12 -31.54 6.55
C GLY A 433 -6.01 -30.10 6.04
N HIS A 434 -7.00 -29.61 5.29
CA HIS A 434 -7.05 -28.21 4.85
C HIS A 434 -7.13 -27.20 6.01
N LEU A 435 -7.93 -27.50 7.04
CA LEU A 435 -8.02 -26.65 8.23
C LEU A 435 -6.70 -26.62 9.00
N GLN A 436 -6.04 -27.77 9.16
CA GLN A 436 -4.72 -27.87 9.77
C GLN A 436 -3.67 -27.13 8.96
N ALA A 437 -3.66 -27.27 7.63
CA ALA A 437 -2.78 -26.52 6.73
C ALA A 437 -2.96 -25.01 6.88
N GLY A 438 -4.22 -24.53 6.95
CA GLY A 438 -4.51 -23.12 7.22
C GLY A 438 -3.98 -22.64 8.57
N ALA A 439 -4.07 -23.48 9.61
CA ALA A 439 -3.50 -23.17 10.93
C ALA A 439 -1.96 -23.13 10.88
N THR A 440 -1.32 -24.06 10.17
CA THR A 440 0.14 -24.10 9.97
C THR A 440 0.62 -22.84 9.23
N ILE A 441 -0.04 -22.44 8.14
CA ILE A 441 0.29 -21.22 7.41
C ILE A 441 0.15 -19.99 8.31
N ARG A 442 -0.90 -19.93 9.15
CA ARG A 442 -1.05 -18.85 10.14
C ARG A 442 0.15 -18.80 11.09
N GLN A 443 0.56 -19.94 11.64
CA GLN A 443 1.72 -20.01 12.55
C GLN A 443 3.02 -19.60 11.85
N GLN A 444 3.23 -20.05 10.61
CA GLN A 444 4.37 -19.63 9.79
C GLN A 444 4.36 -18.13 9.55
N LEU A 445 3.22 -17.54 9.16
CA LEU A 445 3.10 -16.09 8.96
C LEU A 445 3.41 -15.33 10.26
N LEU A 446 2.83 -15.73 11.39
CA LEU A 446 3.10 -15.12 12.69
C LEU A 446 4.59 -15.18 13.04
N ASN A 447 5.25 -16.31 12.78
CA ASN A 447 6.68 -16.45 13.01
C ASN A 447 7.52 -15.51 12.13
N VAL A 448 7.19 -15.36 10.85
CA VAL A 448 7.91 -14.44 9.95
C VAL A 448 7.66 -12.99 10.34
N VAL A 449 6.41 -12.60 10.60
CA VAL A 449 6.05 -11.25 11.05
C VAL A 449 6.71 -10.91 12.38
N ASN A 450 6.78 -11.86 13.32
CA ASN A 450 7.40 -11.64 14.62
C ASN A 450 8.90 -11.37 14.53
N LYS A 451 9.60 -12.01 13.58
CA LYS A 451 11.03 -11.83 13.32
C LYS A 451 11.34 -10.62 12.44
N ALA A 452 10.36 -10.13 11.69
CA ALA A 452 10.55 -8.99 10.79
C ALA A 452 10.72 -7.68 11.56
N ASP A 453 11.58 -6.81 11.02
CA ASP A 453 11.68 -5.42 11.45
C ASP A 453 10.55 -4.61 10.83
N LEU A 454 9.47 -4.45 11.60
CA LEU A 454 8.29 -3.70 11.15
C LEU A 454 8.52 -2.18 11.12
N SER A 455 9.64 -1.67 11.63
CA SER A 455 9.94 -0.22 11.57
C SER A 455 10.06 0.29 10.12
N LYS A 456 10.42 -0.61 9.20
CA LYS A 456 10.52 -0.32 7.76
C LYS A 456 9.18 -0.04 7.09
N LEU A 457 8.06 -0.55 7.64
CA LEU A 457 6.73 -0.43 7.02
C LEU A 457 6.26 1.01 6.83
N GLU A 458 6.70 1.93 7.68
CA GLU A 458 6.30 3.33 7.56
C GLU A 458 6.93 4.00 6.34
N LEU A 459 8.20 3.70 6.07
CA LEU A 459 8.95 4.30 4.97
C LEU A 459 8.72 3.57 3.65
N GLU A 460 8.65 2.24 3.67
CA GLU A 460 8.48 1.40 2.48
C GLU A 460 6.99 1.25 2.09
N ARG A 461 6.07 1.47 3.04
CA ARG A 461 4.60 1.37 2.88
C ARG A 461 4.07 -0.02 2.50
N THR A 462 4.96 -0.93 2.11
CA THR A 462 4.70 -2.34 1.82
C THR A 462 5.84 -3.22 2.32
N ILE A 463 5.54 -4.41 2.86
CA ILE A 463 6.55 -5.43 3.16
C ILE A 463 6.05 -6.80 2.70
N ILE A 464 6.93 -7.57 2.08
CA ILE A 464 6.67 -8.94 1.65
C ILE A 464 7.20 -9.92 2.71
N PHE A 465 6.33 -10.82 3.16
CA PHE A 465 6.62 -11.91 4.07
C PHE A 465 6.59 -13.24 3.29
N PRO A 466 7.76 -13.78 2.89
CA PRO A 466 7.83 -15.09 2.25
C PRO A 466 7.40 -16.18 3.24
N LEU A 467 6.65 -17.17 2.77
CA LEU A 467 6.28 -18.33 3.57
C LEU A 467 7.40 -19.40 3.49
N PRO A 468 7.95 -19.85 4.64
CA PRO A 468 8.96 -20.89 4.64
C PRO A 468 8.44 -22.20 4.03
N GLY A 469 9.18 -22.77 3.07
CA GLY A 469 8.84 -24.05 2.44
C GLY A 469 7.89 -23.95 1.24
N ALA A 470 7.60 -22.74 0.76
CA ALA A 470 6.83 -22.50 -0.45
C ALA A 470 7.51 -21.37 -1.26
N GLU A 471 8.21 -21.74 -2.34
CA GLU A 471 9.11 -20.84 -3.08
C GLU A 471 8.40 -19.59 -3.62
N ASP A 472 7.14 -19.71 -4.01
CA ASP A 472 6.36 -18.64 -4.62
C ASP A 472 5.19 -18.15 -3.76
N ALA A 473 5.12 -18.56 -2.48
CA ALA A 473 4.04 -18.18 -1.59
C ALA A 473 4.47 -17.07 -0.61
N SER A 474 3.76 -15.93 -0.67
CA SER A 474 4.02 -14.80 0.21
C SER A 474 2.74 -14.11 0.65
N PHE A 475 2.85 -13.42 1.80
CA PHE A 475 1.91 -12.40 2.22
C PHE A 475 2.58 -11.04 2.06
N THR A 476 1.86 -10.05 1.53
CA THR A 476 2.32 -8.68 1.51
C THR A 476 1.45 -7.85 2.45
N ALA A 477 2.09 -7.12 3.37
CA ALA A 477 1.43 -6.05 4.10
C ALA A 477 1.40 -4.80 3.24
N PHE A 478 0.23 -4.19 3.11
CA PHE A 478 0.05 -2.91 2.43
C PHE A 478 -0.49 -1.87 3.41
N LYS A 479 0.11 -0.67 3.44
CA LYS A 479 -0.46 0.49 4.13
C LYS A 479 -1.79 0.87 3.50
N VAL A 480 -2.81 1.09 4.32
CA VAL A 480 -4.09 1.67 3.87
C VAL A 480 -3.87 3.14 3.52
N GLU A 481 -4.24 3.53 2.31
CA GLU A 481 -4.13 4.93 1.86
C GLU A 481 -5.48 5.63 1.91
N TYR A 482 -6.58 4.90 1.70
CA TYR A 482 -7.93 5.44 1.72
C TYR A 482 -8.98 4.35 1.97
N ILE A 483 -10.07 4.73 2.62
CA ILE A 483 -11.25 3.91 2.84
C ILE A 483 -12.43 4.64 2.23
N GLY A 484 -13.10 3.97 1.31
CA GLY A 484 -14.26 4.48 0.59
C GLY A 484 -15.43 4.78 1.50
N THR A 485 -16.21 5.78 1.08
CA THR A 485 -17.44 6.21 1.74
C THR A 485 -18.69 5.72 1.01
N ASN A 486 -18.57 5.37 -0.27
CA ASN A 486 -19.67 4.88 -1.10
C ASN A 486 -19.85 3.37 -0.98
N ASP A 487 -21.09 2.93 -1.21
CA ASP A 487 -21.48 1.53 -1.13
C ASP A 487 -21.42 0.90 -2.51
N PHE A 488 -20.48 -0.01 -2.71
CA PHE A 488 -20.34 -0.75 -3.95
C PHE A 488 -21.05 -2.10 -3.85
N TYR A 489 -21.64 -2.56 -4.94
CA TYR A 489 -22.21 -3.90 -5.05
C TYR A 489 -21.32 -4.74 -5.97
N VAL A 490 -20.54 -5.64 -5.37
CA VAL A 490 -19.59 -6.48 -6.10
C VAL A 490 -19.95 -7.94 -5.93
N ASP A 491 -19.62 -8.78 -6.90
CA ASP A 491 -19.82 -10.21 -6.75
C ASP A 491 -19.02 -10.76 -5.56
N GLU A 492 -19.61 -11.66 -4.78
CA GLU A 492 -18.99 -12.23 -3.57
C GLU A 492 -17.56 -12.76 -3.84
N HIS A 493 -17.34 -13.43 -4.97
CA HIS A 493 -16.04 -13.99 -5.37
C HIS A 493 -14.97 -12.94 -5.73
N ARG A 494 -15.36 -11.68 -5.93
CA ARG A 494 -14.46 -10.56 -6.22
C ARG A 494 -14.12 -9.76 -4.97
N THR A 495 -14.82 -9.99 -3.87
CA THR A 495 -14.40 -9.47 -2.57
C THR A 495 -13.03 -10.05 -2.22
N ARG A 496 -12.19 -9.23 -1.60
CA ARG A 496 -10.83 -9.58 -1.16
C ARG A 496 -9.84 -9.94 -2.26
N THR A 497 -10.18 -9.69 -3.52
CA THR A 497 -9.24 -9.77 -4.64
C THR A 497 -8.43 -8.48 -4.70
N LEU A 498 -7.12 -8.60 -4.83
CA LEU A 498 -6.23 -7.46 -5.04
C LEU A 498 -6.32 -7.01 -6.49
N LEU A 499 -6.62 -5.73 -6.70
CA LEU A 499 -6.89 -5.15 -8.00
C LEU A 499 -5.96 -3.97 -8.26
N ASN A 500 -5.67 -3.71 -9.53
CA ASN A 500 -5.08 -2.48 -10.02
C ASN A 500 -6.16 -1.54 -10.53
N MET A 501 -5.81 -0.27 -10.78
CA MET A 501 -6.77 0.76 -11.20
C MET A 501 -7.62 0.36 -12.42
N LYS A 502 -6.99 -0.24 -13.44
CA LYS A 502 -7.70 -0.70 -14.64
C LYS A 502 -8.76 -1.74 -14.31
N GLU A 503 -8.41 -2.71 -13.46
CA GLU A 503 -9.32 -3.79 -13.06
C GLU A 503 -10.47 -3.23 -12.22
N VAL A 504 -10.23 -2.27 -11.34
CA VAL A 504 -11.31 -1.61 -10.56
C VAL A 504 -12.32 -0.93 -11.49
N SER A 505 -11.85 -0.24 -12.53
CA SER A 505 -12.70 0.43 -13.52
C SER A 505 -13.54 -0.53 -14.38
N GLU A 506 -13.11 -1.78 -14.55
CA GLU A 506 -13.83 -2.80 -15.34
C GLU A 506 -14.87 -3.58 -14.51
N LEU A 507 -14.82 -3.46 -13.17
CA LEU A 507 -15.63 -4.24 -12.23
C LEU A 507 -16.97 -3.60 -11.86
N CYS A 508 -17.06 -2.28 -11.98
CA CYS A 508 -18.23 -1.46 -11.69
C CYS A 508 -18.90 -1.10 -13.02
#